data_AF-A0A6V7JFT3-F1
#
_entry.id   AF-A0A6V7JFT3-F1
#
_cell.length_a   1.000
_cell.length_b   1.000
_cell.length_c   1.000
_cell.angle_alpha   90.00
_cell.angle_beta   90.00
_cell.angle_gamma   90.00
#
_symmetry.space_group_name_H-M   'P 1'
#
loop_
_entity.id
_entity.type
_entity.pdbx_description
1 polymer ?
#
loop_
_entity_poly.entity_id
_entity_poly.type
_entity_poly.pdbx_seq_one_letter_code
_entity_poly.pdbx_strand_id
1 'polypeptide(L)'
;NVLRFWLNRGVDGFRIDVINHVFEIESLKDEPLSGHTNDPNNYGYLDHIYTKDQPECYELVRQFREVLDEYKVNGEGTRIMVLEAYVDLQLSMMYYEAGATFPFNFWFIEHLNGGSSAKDYKQVIDNWMSQMPAGSVANWV
;
A
#
# COMPACT_ATOMS: atom_id res chain seq x y z
N ASN A 1 19.71 10.71 -7.82
CA ASN A 1 18.41 10.29 -7.23
C ASN A 1 18.58 9.01 -6.43
N VAL A 2 17.81 8.82 -5.35
CA VAL A 2 18.01 7.75 -4.36
C VAL A 2 17.75 6.35 -4.92
N LEU A 3 16.62 6.14 -5.64
CA LEU A 3 16.31 4.82 -6.21
C LEU A 3 17.41 4.31 -7.15
N ARG A 4 17.83 5.12 -8.13
CA ARG A 4 18.89 4.77 -9.09
C ARG A 4 20.24 4.55 -8.42
N PHE A 5 20.55 5.30 -7.36
CA PHE A 5 21.79 5.11 -6.60
C PHE A 5 21.90 3.69 -6.02
N TRP A 6 20.80 3.16 -5.49
CA TRP A 6 20.74 1.81 -4.91
C TRP A 6 20.59 0.73 -5.98
N LEU A 7 19.82 0.96 -7.03
CA LEU A 7 19.71 0.04 -8.17
C LEU A 7 21.07 -0.15 -8.86
N ASN A 8 21.86 0.91 -9.06
CA ASN A 8 23.23 0.84 -9.57
C ASN A 8 24.20 0.06 -8.65
N ARG A 9 23.80 -0.25 -7.41
CA ARG A 9 24.55 -1.09 -6.46
C ARG A 9 24.06 -2.54 -6.43
N GLY A 10 23.10 -2.89 -7.29
CA GLY A 10 22.62 -4.25 -7.44
C GLY A 10 21.54 -4.68 -6.46
N VAL A 11 20.80 -3.76 -5.83
CA VAL A 11 19.61 -4.15 -5.05
C VAL A 11 18.52 -4.69 -5.97
N ASP A 12 17.81 -5.72 -5.54
CA ASP A 12 16.78 -6.39 -6.36
C ASP A 12 15.40 -5.73 -6.30
N GLY A 13 15.24 -4.68 -5.51
CA GLY A 13 13.97 -3.99 -5.37
C GLY A 13 13.87 -3.16 -4.10
N PHE A 14 12.67 -2.67 -3.83
CA PHE A 14 12.37 -1.82 -2.68
C PHE A 14 11.08 -2.23 -1.99
N ARG A 15 11.09 -2.12 -0.66
CA ARG A 15 9.88 -1.92 0.14
C ARG A 15 9.71 -0.42 0.33
N ILE A 16 8.58 0.12 -0.11
CA ILE A 16 8.24 1.53 0.12
C ILE A 16 7.34 1.61 1.34
N ASP A 17 7.86 2.28 2.36
CA ASP A 17 7.22 2.52 3.64
C ASP A 17 6.16 3.62 3.50
N VAL A 18 4.98 3.41 4.05
CA VAL A 18 3.96 4.46 4.27
C VAL A 18 3.62 5.25 2.98
N ILE A 19 3.43 4.52 1.86
CA ILE A 19 3.23 5.15 0.53
C ILE A 19 1.97 6.03 0.48
N ASN A 20 1.00 5.75 1.34
CA ASN A 20 -0.30 6.39 1.30
C ASN A 20 -0.39 7.71 2.07
N HIS A 21 0.70 8.15 2.71
CA HIS A 21 0.79 9.47 3.35
C HIS A 21 1.73 10.43 2.58
N VAL A 22 2.08 10.13 1.33
CA VAL A 22 3.06 10.97 0.61
C VAL A 22 2.48 12.31 0.15
N PHE A 23 1.16 12.38 -0.02
CA PHE A 23 0.47 13.58 -0.47
C PHE A 23 -0.69 13.93 0.46
N GLU A 24 -0.87 15.24 0.65
CA GLU A 24 -2.02 15.85 1.31
C GLU A 24 -2.67 16.89 0.38
N ILE A 25 -3.89 17.31 0.68
CA ILE A 25 -4.56 18.34 -0.13
C ILE A 25 -3.86 19.70 0.00
N GLU A 26 -3.75 20.40 -1.13
CA GLU A 26 -3.11 21.73 -1.17
C GLU A 26 -3.91 22.80 -0.41
N SER A 27 -5.23 22.65 -0.29
CA SER A 27 -6.08 23.66 0.33
C SER A 27 -5.95 23.76 1.86
N LEU A 28 -5.23 22.81 2.50
CA LEU A 28 -4.98 22.77 3.95
C LEU A 28 -6.25 22.93 4.80
N LYS A 29 -7.38 22.39 4.32
CA LYS A 29 -8.63 22.40 5.08
C LYS A 29 -8.53 21.43 6.26
N ASP A 30 -9.18 21.80 7.35
CA ASP A 30 -9.31 20.93 8.51
C ASP A 30 -10.02 19.63 8.13
N GLU A 31 -9.52 18.52 8.65
CA GLU A 31 -10.16 17.22 8.51
C GLU A 31 -11.44 17.15 9.37
N PRO A 32 -12.47 16.42 8.90
CA PRO A 32 -13.67 16.20 9.69
C PRO A 32 -13.38 15.30 10.89
N LEU A 33 -14.23 15.38 11.92
CA LEU A 33 -14.18 14.46 13.06
C LEU A 33 -14.58 13.05 12.63
N SER A 34 -13.85 12.03 13.08
CA SER A 34 -14.15 10.64 12.76
C SER A 34 -15.37 10.08 13.52
N GLY A 35 -15.65 10.64 14.70
CA GLY A 35 -16.65 10.11 15.63
C GLY A 35 -16.21 8.85 16.40
N HIS A 36 -14.96 8.38 16.25
CA HIS A 36 -14.45 7.19 16.94
C HIS A 36 -13.93 7.46 18.36
N THR A 37 -13.52 8.69 18.64
CA THR A 37 -12.99 9.11 19.95
C THR A 37 -13.29 10.59 20.20
N ASN A 38 -13.33 10.99 21.47
CA ASN A 38 -13.49 12.38 21.90
C ASN A 38 -12.17 13.01 22.36
N ASP A 39 -11.06 12.26 22.37
CA ASP A 39 -9.74 12.78 22.74
C ASP A 39 -9.08 13.46 21.53
N PRO A 40 -8.91 14.79 21.53
CA PRO A 40 -8.32 15.52 20.41
C PRO A 40 -6.83 15.20 20.17
N ASN A 41 -6.14 14.55 21.11
CA ASN A 41 -4.75 14.12 20.92
C ASN A 41 -4.61 12.71 20.33
N ASN A 42 -5.73 12.01 20.16
CA ASN A 42 -5.72 10.69 19.53
C ASN A 42 -5.72 10.84 18.01
N TYR A 43 -4.85 10.12 17.30
CA TYR A 43 -4.79 10.18 15.84
C TYR A 43 -6.15 9.90 15.20
N GLY A 44 -6.88 8.91 15.71
CA GLY A 44 -8.23 8.57 15.26
C GLY A 44 -9.33 9.56 15.65
N TYR A 45 -9.00 10.76 16.15
CA TYR A 45 -9.96 11.84 16.39
C TYR A 45 -10.53 12.41 15.07
N LEU A 46 -9.72 12.39 14.01
CA LEU A 46 -10.06 12.91 12.69
C LEU A 46 -10.24 11.78 11.69
N ASP A 47 -11.07 12.04 10.67
CA ASP A 47 -11.18 11.19 9.49
C ASP A 47 -10.22 11.73 8.41
N HIS A 48 -9.20 10.94 8.08
CA HIS A 48 -7.99 11.39 7.40
C HIS A 48 -8.13 11.52 5.88
N ILE A 49 -9.26 12.04 5.40
CA ILE A 49 -9.59 12.12 3.96
C ILE A 49 -8.72 13.12 3.20
N TYR A 50 -7.96 13.97 3.89
CA TYR A 50 -7.18 15.05 3.29
C TYR A 50 -5.67 14.84 3.41
N THR A 51 -5.24 13.93 4.29
CA THR A 51 -3.82 13.67 4.57
C THR A 51 -3.38 12.24 4.26
N LYS A 52 -4.31 11.36 3.89
CA LYS A 52 -4.05 9.99 3.48
C LYS A 52 -4.71 9.65 2.16
N ASP A 53 -4.18 8.63 1.50
CA ASP A 53 -4.81 7.90 0.40
C ASP A 53 -5.15 8.77 -0.82
N GLN A 54 -4.43 9.90 -0.97
CA GLN A 54 -4.62 10.81 -2.09
C GLN A 54 -4.27 10.12 -3.42
N PRO A 55 -5.00 10.41 -4.51
CA PRO A 55 -4.83 9.72 -5.80
C PRO A 55 -3.40 9.85 -6.37
N GLU A 56 -2.69 10.92 -6.03
CA GLU A 56 -1.30 11.19 -6.41
C GLU A 56 -0.33 10.11 -5.89
N CYS A 57 -0.65 9.43 -4.78
CA CYS A 57 0.14 8.32 -4.26
C CYS A 57 0.26 7.18 -5.29
N TYR A 58 -0.82 6.86 -5.99
CA TYR A 58 -0.83 5.82 -7.02
C TYR A 58 -0.06 6.25 -8.27
N GLU A 59 -0.10 7.54 -8.62
CA GLU A 59 0.68 8.06 -9.73
C GLU A 59 2.18 8.03 -9.42
N LEU A 60 2.57 8.35 -8.18
CA LEU A 60 3.95 8.22 -7.74
C LEU A 60 4.44 6.76 -7.82
N VAL A 61 3.59 5.80 -7.48
CA VAL A 61 3.89 4.37 -7.63
C VAL A 61 4.14 4.00 -9.09
N ARG A 62 3.33 4.52 -10.04
CA ARG A 62 3.58 4.31 -11.49
C ARG A 62 4.94 4.86 -11.90
N GLN A 63 5.28 6.07 -11.46
CA GLN A 63 6.58 6.68 -11.75
C GLN A 63 7.73 5.87 -11.15
N PHE A 64 7.60 5.34 -9.94
CA PHE A 64 8.61 4.44 -9.37
C PHE A 64 8.74 3.14 -10.16
N ARG A 65 7.62 2.55 -10.60
CA ARG A 65 7.62 1.36 -11.47
C ARG A 65 8.41 1.61 -12.76
N GLU A 66 8.19 2.75 -13.42
CA GLU A 66 8.93 3.14 -14.62
C GLU A 66 10.44 3.18 -14.38
N VAL A 67 10.88 3.78 -13.25
CA VAL A 67 12.31 3.79 -12.86
C VAL A 67 12.87 2.38 -12.68
N LEU A 68 12.12 1.48 -12.05
CA LEU A 68 12.58 0.10 -11.82
C LEU A 68 12.61 -0.71 -13.12
N ASP A 69 11.73 -0.43 -14.08
CA ASP A 69 11.69 -1.10 -15.37
C ASP A 69 12.86 -0.74 -16.29
N GLU A 70 13.45 0.45 -16.14
CA GLU A 70 14.71 0.81 -16.82
C GLU A 70 15.83 -0.22 -16.55
N TYR A 71 15.84 -0.84 -15.36
CA TYR A 71 16.87 -1.80 -14.97
C TYR A 71 16.59 -3.21 -15.46
N LYS A 72 15.33 -3.55 -15.78
CA LYS A 72 14.99 -4.82 -16.42
C LYS A 72 15.53 -4.89 -17.86
N VAL A 73 15.53 -3.76 -18.56
CA VAL A 73 15.96 -3.67 -19.96
C VAL A 73 17.46 -3.93 -20.13
N ASN A 74 18.26 -3.75 -19.07
CA ASN A 74 19.71 -3.92 -19.10
C ASN A 74 20.18 -5.38 -18.89
N GLY A 75 19.27 -6.36 -18.97
CA GLY A 75 19.58 -7.78 -18.77
C GLY A 75 19.68 -8.18 -17.29
N GLU A 76 19.41 -7.25 -16.38
CA GLU A 76 19.27 -7.52 -14.96
C GLU A 76 17.83 -7.98 -14.67
N GLY A 77 17.65 -8.93 -13.75
CA GLY A 77 16.33 -9.50 -13.46
C GLY A 77 15.28 -8.46 -13.04
N THR A 78 14.00 -8.87 -13.04
CA THR A 78 12.88 -7.99 -12.64
C THR A 78 13.12 -7.40 -11.25
N ARG A 79 13.06 -6.07 -11.14
CA ARG A 79 13.14 -5.37 -9.86
C ARG A 79 11.78 -5.31 -9.18
N ILE A 80 11.70 -5.79 -7.94
CA ILE A 80 10.44 -5.86 -7.19
C ILE A 80 10.15 -4.53 -6.48
N MET A 81 8.87 -4.22 -6.33
CA MET A 81 8.40 -3.09 -5.55
C MET A 81 7.23 -3.55 -4.69
N VAL A 82 7.44 -3.58 -3.39
CA VAL A 82 6.41 -3.94 -2.42
C VAL A 82 6.05 -2.71 -1.61
N LEU A 83 4.76 -2.52 -1.35
CA LEU A 83 4.27 -1.29 -0.73
C LEU A 83 3.66 -1.59 0.63
N GLU A 84 3.97 -0.78 1.62
CA GLU A 84 3.24 -0.74 2.87
C GLU A 84 2.23 0.40 2.85
N ALA A 85 0.96 0.03 3.01
CA ALA A 85 -0.13 0.96 3.22
C ALA A 85 -1.22 0.27 4.05
N TYR A 86 -1.64 0.91 5.13
CA TYR A 86 -2.82 0.51 5.91
C TYR A 86 -4.03 1.26 5.35
N VAL A 87 -4.74 0.59 4.44
CA VAL A 87 -5.84 1.15 3.64
C VAL A 87 -6.93 0.11 3.42
N ASP A 88 -8.10 0.59 3.02
CA ASP A 88 -9.20 -0.28 2.63
C ASP A 88 -8.80 -1.22 1.48
N LEU A 89 -9.48 -2.38 1.41
CA LEU A 89 -9.12 -3.43 0.46
C LEU A 89 -9.14 -2.96 -0.99
N GLN A 90 -10.12 -2.15 -1.38
CA GLN A 90 -10.20 -1.60 -2.74
C GLN A 90 -9.03 -0.67 -3.06
N LEU A 91 -8.66 0.20 -2.11
CA LEU A 91 -7.51 1.09 -2.23
C LEU A 91 -6.19 0.30 -2.28
N SER A 92 -6.12 -0.85 -1.59
CA SER A 92 -5.00 -1.77 -1.72
C SER A 92 -4.90 -2.33 -3.15
N MET A 93 -6.03 -2.68 -3.78
CA MET A 93 -6.02 -3.21 -5.15
C MET A 93 -5.52 -2.22 -6.18
N MET A 94 -5.79 -0.93 -5.99
CA MET A 94 -5.26 0.13 -6.86
C MET A 94 -3.72 0.17 -6.88
N TYR A 95 -3.03 -0.29 -5.84
CA TYR A 95 -1.56 -0.38 -5.85
C TYR A 95 -1.02 -1.47 -6.78
N TYR A 96 -1.75 -2.59 -6.94
CA TYR A 96 -1.40 -3.58 -7.97
C TYR A 96 -1.49 -2.94 -9.36
N GLU A 97 -2.58 -2.23 -9.65
CA GLU A 97 -2.79 -1.55 -10.94
C GLU A 97 -1.79 -0.43 -11.19
N ALA A 98 -1.31 0.23 -10.12
CA ALA A 98 -0.28 1.26 -10.19
C ALA A 98 1.14 0.70 -10.48
N GLY A 99 1.33 -0.62 -10.43
CA GLY A 99 2.61 -1.25 -10.79
C GLY A 99 3.42 -1.77 -9.60
N ALA A 100 2.86 -1.81 -8.40
CA ALA A 100 3.46 -2.59 -7.32
C ALA A 100 3.53 -4.08 -7.72
N THR A 101 4.60 -4.77 -7.33
CA THR A 101 4.63 -6.23 -7.38
C THR A 101 3.53 -6.82 -6.50
N PHE A 102 3.38 -6.25 -5.30
CA PHE A 102 2.19 -6.39 -4.46
C PHE A 102 2.23 -5.34 -3.32
N PRO A 103 1.08 -4.81 -2.86
CA PRO A 103 0.96 -4.21 -1.55
C PRO A 103 1.04 -5.30 -0.47
N PHE A 104 1.60 -5.01 0.69
CA PHE A 104 1.58 -5.92 1.83
C PHE A 104 0.14 -6.18 2.27
N ASN A 105 -0.18 -7.46 2.45
CA ASN A 105 -1.47 -7.91 2.92
C ASN A 105 -1.42 -8.07 4.45
N PHE A 106 -1.86 -7.04 5.18
CA PHE A 106 -1.92 -7.05 6.64
C PHE A 106 -3.23 -7.58 7.21
N TRP A 107 -4.13 -8.12 6.38
CA TRP A 107 -5.47 -8.49 6.84
C TRP A 107 -5.47 -9.57 7.92
N PHE A 108 -4.48 -10.47 7.93
CA PHE A 108 -4.31 -11.43 9.03
C PHE A 108 -4.02 -10.73 10.37
N ILE A 109 -3.22 -9.67 10.35
CA ILE A 109 -2.88 -8.88 11.55
C ILE A 109 -4.07 -8.04 12.01
N GLU A 110 -4.78 -7.40 11.08
CA GLU A 110 -5.82 -6.44 11.41
C GLU A 110 -7.17 -7.07 11.79
N HIS A 111 -7.51 -8.23 11.20
CA HIS A 111 -8.85 -8.80 11.29
C HIS A 111 -8.93 -10.12 12.07
N LEU A 112 -7.79 -10.70 12.46
CA LEU A 112 -7.75 -11.97 13.15
C LEU A 112 -6.96 -11.87 14.46
N ASN A 113 -7.30 -12.75 15.40
CA ASN A 113 -6.64 -12.86 16.69
C ASN A 113 -6.77 -14.29 17.24
N GLY A 114 -6.30 -14.51 18.46
CA GLY A 114 -6.33 -15.84 19.11
C GLY A 114 -7.72 -16.45 19.30
N GLY A 115 -8.80 -15.67 19.19
CA GLY A 115 -10.19 -16.12 19.25
C GLY A 115 -10.83 -16.43 17.90
N SER A 116 -10.15 -16.19 16.78
CA SER A 116 -10.70 -16.36 15.44
C SER A 116 -10.91 -17.84 15.08
N SER A 117 -12.06 -18.14 14.48
CA SER A 117 -12.43 -19.47 13.99
C SER A 117 -11.89 -19.74 12.59
N ALA A 118 -11.88 -21.01 12.16
CA ALA A 118 -11.51 -21.38 10.78
C ALA A 118 -12.35 -20.65 9.71
N LYS A 119 -13.61 -20.28 10.03
CA LYS A 119 -14.46 -19.49 9.13
C LYS A 119 -13.93 -18.08 8.93
N ASP A 120 -13.42 -17.46 10.00
CA ASP A 120 -12.88 -16.10 9.96
C ASP A 120 -11.59 -16.05 9.12
N TYR A 121 -10.71 -17.05 9.30
CA TYR A 121 -9.52 -17.24 8.45
C TYR A 121 -9.90 -17.39 6.98
N LYS A 122 -10.89 -18.23 6.67
CA LYS A 122 -11.37 -18.40 5.30
C LYS A 122 -11.89 -17.08 4.73
N GLN A 123 -12.66 -16.32 5.50
CA GLN A 123 -13.21 -15.05 5.06
C GLN A 123 -12.12 -14.03 4.71
N VAL A 124 -11.07 -13.93 5.54
CA VAL A 124 -9.91 -13.05 5.26
C VAL A 124 -9.21 -13.45 3.96
N ILE A 125 -8.96 -14.76 3.77
CA ILE A 125 -8.34 -15.27 2.54
C ILE A 125 -9.22 -14.98 1.32
N ASP A 126 -10.52 -15.31 1.40
CA ASP A 126 -11.47 -15.12 0.30
C ASP A 126 -11.61 -13.64 -0.08
N ASN A 127 -11.62 -12.74 0.90
CA ASN A 127 -11.76 -11.31 0.66
C ASN A 127 -10.59 -10.77 -0.18
N TRP A 128 -9.36 -11.08 0.19
CA TRP A 128 -8.19 -10.67 -0.61
C TRP A 128 -8.20 -11.31 -1.99
N MET A 129 -8.40 -12.64 -2.06
CA MET A 129 -8.32 -13.39 -3.30
C MET A 129 -9.42 -13.01 -4.31
N SER A 130 -10.59 -12.58 -3.85
CA SER A 130 -11.71 -12.18 -4.70
C SER A 130 -11.58 -10.78 -5.29
N GLN A 131 -10.78 -9.90 -4.67
CA GLN A 131 -10.59 -8.52 -5.13
C GLN A 131 -9.25 -8.32 -5.85
N MET A 132 -8.26 -9.17 -5.59
CA MET A 132 -6.95 -9.09 -6.24
C MET A 132 -7.07 -9.15 -7.76
N PRO A 133 -6.45 -8.20 -8.51
CA PRO A 133 -6.49 -8.22 -9.96
C PRO A 133 -5.93 -9.53 -10.55
N ALA A 134 -6.61 -10.05 -11.57
CA ALA A 134 -6.23 -11.31 -12.21
C ALA A 134 -4.78 -11.28 -12.72
N GLY A 135 -4.02 -12.34 -12.46
CA GLY A 135 -2.61 -12.44 -12.83
C GLY A 135 -1.63 -11.81 -11.82
N SER A 136 -2.13 -11.18 -10.75
CA SER A 136 -1.31 -10.65 -9.67
C SER A 136 -0.88 -11.74 -8.68
N VAL A 137 0.09 -11.41 -7.83
CA VAL A 137 0.63 -12.30 -6.79
C VAL A 137 0.09 -11.88 -5.42
N ALA A 138 -0.54 -12.83 -4.73
CA ALA A 138 -0.94 -12.64 -3.33
C ALA A 138 0.27 -12.81 -2.41
N ASN A 139 0.25 -12.10 -1.29
CA ASN A 139 1.17 -12.28 -0.16
C ASN A 139 0.36 -12.36 1.15
N TRP A 140 1.00 -12.82 2.22
CA TRP A 140 0.38 -13.00 3.53
C TRP A 140 1.44 -12.70 4.60
N VAL A 141 1.08 -11.84 5.56
CA VAL A 141 1.89 -11.49 6.74
C VAL A 141 1.04 -11.67 8.00
#